data_AF-A0AAN6GIL2-F1
#
_entry.id   AF-A0AAN6GIL2-F1
#
_cell.length_a   1.000
_cell.length_b   1.000
_cell.length_c   1.000
_cell.angle_alpha   90.00
_cell.angle_beta   90.00
_cell.angle_gamma   90.00
#
_symmetry.space_group_name_H-M   'P 1'
#
loop_
_entity.id
_entity.type
_entity.pdbx_description
1 polymer ?
#
loop_
_entity_poly.entity_id
_entity_poly.type
_entity_poly.pdbx_seq_one_letter_code
_entity_poly.pdbx_strand_id
1 'polypeptide(L)'
;CYEIVFKEQPQKTLIFQALNAGEDYKYNQIDIQAPGGGVGVNNGCPKQWQSPPDGWGKRFGGVQSIEECSQLPEALRSGCEWRFNWLAPADHPHGINPTIQSMCRVKCPKEMTDRTGIMRHDDDDSWPAAAR
;
A
#
# COMPACT_ATOMS: atom_id res chain seq x y z
N CYS A 1 -3.28 -6.93 -12.46
CA CYS A 1 -2.58 -6.06 -11.48
C CYS A 1 -2.34 -4.71 -12.13
N TYR A 2 -1.75 -3.74 -11.41
CA TYR A 2 -1.41 -2.45 -11.98
C TYR A 2 0.02 -2.09 -11.65
N GLU A 3 0.66 -1.43 -12.60
CA GLU A 3 1.96 -0.80 -12.45
C GLU A 3 1.76 0.72 -12.40
N ILE A 4 2.40 1.38 -11.45
CA ILE A 4 2.34 2.84 -11.29
C ILE A 4 3.72 3.46 -11.12
N VAL A 5 3.83 4.69 -11.61
CA VAL A 5 4.95 5.59 -11.35
C VAL A 5 4.43 6.82 -10.63
N PHE A 6 5.12 7.23 -9.57
CA PHE A 6 4.78 8.43 -8.81
C PHE A 6 5.50 9.65 -9.40
N LYS A 7 4.80 10.79 -9.44
CA LYS A 7 5.38 12.05 -9.95
C LYS A 7 6.56 12.53 -9.11
N GLU A 8 6.48 12.34 -7.79
CA GLU A 8 7.50 12.76 -6.84
C GLU A 8 8.69 11.79 -6.80
N GLN A 9 8.55 10.58 -7.35
CA GLN A 9 9.59 9.56 -7.37
C GLN A 9 9.57 8.79 -8.71
N PRO A 10 9.87 9.47 -9.84
CA PRO A 10 9.72 8.89 -11.18
C PRO A 10 10.66 7.71 -11.46
N GLN A 11 11.70 7.53 -10.65
CA GLN A 11 12.62 6.40 -10.68
C GLN A 11 12.07 5.14 -9.98
N LYS A 12 10.94 5.24 -9.27
CA LYS A 12 10.31 4.12 -8.57
C LYS A 12 9.07 3.67 -9.33
N THR A 13 8.99 2.36 -9.51
CA THR A 13 7.80 1.69 -10.02
C THR A 13 7.18 0.84 -8.91
N LEU A 14 5.89 1.03 -8.64
CA LEU A 14 5.13 0.16 -7.75
C LEU A 14 4.20 -0.72 -8.57
N ILE A 15 4.28 -2.02 -8.37
CA ILE A 15 3.28 -2.96 -8.86
C ILE A 15 2.37 -3.33 -7.70
N PHE A 16 1.06 -3.35 -7.92
CA PHE A 16 0.11 -3.78 -6.91
C PHE A 16 -1.03 -4.62 -7.48
N GLN A 17 -1.58 -5.47 -6.62
CA GLN A 17 -2.83 -6.17 -6.87
C GLN A 17 -3.96 -5.40 -6.17
N ALA A 18 -5.01 -5.04 -6.90
CA ALA A 18 -6.21 -4.44 -6.32
C ALA A 18 -6.99 -5.53 -5.56
N LEU A 19 -7.08 -5.41 -4.24
CA LEU A 19 -7.71 -6.41 -3.35
C LEU A 19 -8.97 -5.89 -2.66
N ASN A 20 -9.15 -4.58 -2.62
CA ASN A 20 -10.30 -3.94 -1.99
C ASN A 20 -10.67 -2.67 -2.77
N ALA A 21 -11.92 -2.23 -2.63
CA ALA A 21 -12.37 -0.93 -3.09
C ALA A 21 -12.77 -0.08 -1.87
N GLY A 22 -12.40 1.19 -1.88
CA GLY A 22 -12.92 2.17 -0.93
C GLY A 22 -14.27 2.74 -1.37
N GLU A 23 -14.90 3.50 -0.48
CA GLU A 23 -16.07 4.33 -0.78
C GLU A 23 -15.59 5.74 -1.20
N ASP A 24 -16.35 6.44 -2.05
CA ASP A 24 -16.08 7.83 -2.48
C ASP A 24 -14.69 8.13 -3.08
N TYR A 25 -14.28 7.34 -4.08
CA TYR A 25 -13.00 7.55 -4.77
C TYR A 25 -13.07 8.68 -5.82
N LYS A 26 -11.99 9.45 -5.94
CA LYS A 26 -11.75 10.29 -7.12
C LYS A 26 -11.20 9.44 -8.27
N TYR A 27 -11.34 9.92 -9.50
CA TYR A 27 -10.75 9.27 -10.68
C TYR A 27 -9.25 9.03 -10.45
N ASN A 28 -8.78 7.81 -10.71
CA ASN A 28 -7.39 7.38 -10.51
C ASN A 28 -6.85 7.58 -9.08
N GLN A 29 -7.64 7.23 -8.06
CA GLN A 29 -7.19 7.14 -6.68
C GLN A 29 -6.89 5.68 -6.30
N ILE A 30 -5.82 5.46 -5.53
CA ILE A 30 -5.51 4.17 -4.91
C ILE A 30 -5.18 4.39 -3.43
N ASP A 31 -5.55 3.42 -2.60
CA ASP A 31 -5.12 3.35 -1.20
C ASP A 31 -4.14 2.19 -1.05
N ILE A 32 -2.87 2.51 -0.76
CA ILE A 32 -1.81 1.51 -0.60
C ILE A 32 -1.92 0.91 0.80
N GLN A 33 -2.08 -0.42 0.87
CA GLN A 33 -2.09 -1.14 2.14
C GLN A 33 -0.68 -1.22 2.75
N ALA A 34 -0.34 -0.25 3.60
CA ALA A 34 0.84 -0.26 4.43
C ALA A 34 0.42 -0.32 5.91
N PRO A 35 0.82 -1.36 6.67
CA PRO A 35 0.57 -1.41 8.11
C PRO A 35 1.05 -0.14 8.82
N GLY A 36 0.23 0.39 9.73
CA GLY A 36 0.51 1.68 10.36
C GLY A 36 0.21 2.90 9.48
N GLY A 37 -0.43 2.74 8.32
CA GLY A 37 -0.94 3.83 7.46
C GLY A 37 -2.17 4.57 7.99
N GLY A 38 -2.76 4.09 9.09
CA GLY A 38 -4.01 4.58 9.65
C GLY A 38 -5.18 3.66 9.28
N VAL A 39 -6.11 3.52 10.22
CA VAL A 39 -7.26 2.59 10.11
C VAL A 39 -8.43 3.21 9.34
N GLY A 40 -8.46 4.53 9.21
CA GLY A 40 -9.51 5.25 8.49
C GLY A 40 -10.88 5.12 9.15
N VAL A 41 -11.93 5.01 8.33
CA VAL A 41 -13.33 4.93 8.78
C VAL A 41 -13.57 3.60 9.51
N ASN A 42 -13.22 2.49 8.87
CA ASN A 42 -13.47 1.13 9.35
C ASN A 42 -12.25 0.59 10.10
N ASN A 43 -12.41 0.32 11.41
CA ASN A 43 -11.30 -0.15 12.24
C ASN A 43 -11.50 -1.57 12.79
N GLY A 44 -10.87 -2.55 12.14
CA GLY A 44 -10.82 -3.94 12.61
C GLY A 44 -9.63 -4.26 13.52
N CYS A 45 -8.63 -3.37 13.59
CA CYS A 45 -7.36 -3.63 14.27
C CYS A 45 -7.50 -3.86 15.80
N PRO A 46 -8.39 -3.17 16.54
CA PRO A 46 -8.58 -3.44 17.97
C PRO A 46 -9.04 -4.87 18.23
N LYS A 47 -9.93 -5.41 17.40
CA LYS A 47 -10.45 -6.77 17.58
C LYS A 47 -9.39 -7.83 17.24
N GLN A 48 -8.59 -7.60 16.22
CA GLN A 48 -7.60 -8.58 15.75
C GLN A 48 -6.29 -8.53 16.53
N TRP A 49 -5.83 -7.33 16.88
CA TRP A 49 -4.48 -7.06 17.38
C TRP A 49 -4.45 -6.23 18.67
N GLN A 50 -5.61 -5.96 19.28
CA GLN A 50 -5.72 -5.16 20.50
C GLN A 50 -5.08 -3.77 20.35
N SER A 51 -5.11 -3.19 19.14
CA SER A 51 -4.62 -1.83 18.90
C SER A 51 -5.47 -0.80 19.66
N PRO A 52 -4.96 0.44 19.83
CA PRO A 52 -5.77 1.55 20.32
C PRO A 52 -7.01 1.83 19.44
N PRO A 53 -8.01 2.58 19.95
CA PRO A 53 -9.27 2.85 19.24
C PRO A 53 -9.10 3.51 17.86
N ASP A 54 -8.03 4.30 17.68
CA ASP A 54 -7.69 4.96 16.42
C ASP A 54 -6.59 4.23 15.62
N GLY A 55 -6.27 2.99 16.00
CA GLY A 55 -5.14 2.24 15.47
C GLY A 55 -3.80 2.70 16.07
N TRP A 56 -2.70 2.39 15.38
CA TRP A 56 -1.38 2.89 15.76
C TRP A 56 -1.14 4.26 15.11
N GLY A 57 -0.93 5.29 15.94
CA GLY A 57 -0.78 6.68 15.50
C GLY A 57 -2.11 7.36 15.21
N LYS A 58 -2.15 8.20 14.17
CA LYS A 58 -3.36 8.94 13.78
C LYS A 58 -4.37 8.03 13.10
N ARG A 59 -5.67 8.24 13.36
CA ARG A 59 -6.75 7.50 12.67
C ARG A 59 -6.61 7.50 11.14
N PHE A 60 -6.27 8.66 10.58
CA PHE A 60 -5.91 8.84 9.17
C PHE A 60 -4.43 9.25 9.09
N GLY A 61 -3.61 8.43 8.43
CA GLY A 61 -2.15 8.63 8.29
C GLY A 61 -1.29 7.81 9.27
N GLY A 62 -1.88 7.28 10.34
CA GLY A 62 -1.25 6.31 11.24
C GLY A 62 0.03 6.80 11.92
N VAL A 63 1.01 5.92 12.04
CA VAL A 63 2.30 6.22 12.66
C VAL A 63 3.04 7.32 11.89
N GLN A 64 3.85 8.13 12.57
CA GLN A 64 4.49 9.31 12.00
C GLN A 64 6.01 9.15 11.84
N SER A 65 6.61 8.07 12.36
CA SER A 65 8.03 7.75 12.16
C SER A 65 8.27 6.25 12.06
N ILE A 66 9.45 5.86 11.57
CA ILE A 66 9.82 4.44 11.42
C ILE A 66 9.97 3.77 12.80
N GLU A 67 10.40 4.50 13.83
CA GLU A 67 10.56 3.99 15.19
C GLU A 67 9.22 3.56 15.79
N GLU A 68 8.13 4.24 15.44
CA GLU A 68 6.78 3.89 15.86
C GLU A 68 6.30 2.55 15.27
N CYS A 69 6.94 2.03 14.22
CA CYS A 69 6.65 0.68 13.72
C CYS A 69 6.89 -0.40 14.80
N SER A 70 7.74 -0.15 15.80
CA SER A 70 7.93 -1.05 16.94
C SER A 70 6.66 -1.28 17.78
N GLN A 71 5.69 -0.36 17.73
CA GLN A 71 4.40 -0.47 18.42
C GLN A 71 3.46 -1.47 17.76
N LEU A 72 3.71 -1.83 16.50
CA LEU A 72 2.90 -2.79 15.75
C LEU A 72 3.31 -4.23 16.12
N PRO A 73 2.38 -5.20 15.97
CA PRO A 73 2.69 -6.63 16.02
C PRO A 73 3.82 -6.98 15.07
N GLU A 74 4.68 -7.93 15.47
CA GLU A 74 5.87 -8.33 14.70
C GLU A 74 5.56 -8.67 13.23
N ALA A 75 4.45 -9.37 12.99
CA ALA A 75 3.99 -9.74 11.66
C ALA A 75 3.67 -8.55 10.72
N LEU A 76 3.49 -7.33 11.28
CA LEU A 76 3.14 -6.12 10.54
C LEU A 76 4.31 -5.14 10.39
N ARG A 77 5.41 -5.34 11.12
CA ARG A 77 6.51 -4.36 11.22
C ARG A 77 7.22 -4.15 9.90
N SER A 78 7.53 -5.20 9.16
CA SER A 78 8.21 -5.10 7.87
C SER A 78 7.43 -4.28 6.84
N GLY A 79 6.10 -4.42 6.81
CA GLY A 79 5.23 -3.60 5.96
C GLY A 79 5.15 -2.14 6.41
N CYS A 80 5.19 -1.89 7.73
CA CYS A 80 5.27 -0.54 8.28
C CYS A 80 6.58 0.14 7.91
N GLU A 81 7.71 -0.53 8.13
CA GLU A 81 9.05 -0.04 7.81
C GLU A 81 9.22 0.22 6.31
N TRP A 82 8.63 -0.64 5.46
CA TRP A 82 8.62 -0.43 4.01
C TRP A 82 8.02 0.92 3.61
N ARG A 83 7.00 1.42 4.33
CA ARG A 83 6.39 2.73 4.08
C ARG A 83 7.42 3.86 4.17
N PHE A 84 8.33 3.78 5.14
CA PHE A 84 9.34 4.79 5.40
C PHE A 84 10.62 4.58 4.58
N ASN A 85 11.00 3.32 4.33
CA ASN A 85 12.23 2.99 3.62
C ASN A 85 12.10 3.09 2.10
N TRP A 86 10.95 2.68 1.55
CA TRP A 86 10.76 2.58 0.10
C TRP A 86 9.67 3.52 -0.41
N LEU A 87 8.55 3.68 0.28
CA LEU A 87 7.46 4.53 -0.24
C LEU A 87 7.73 6.02 0.00
N ALA A 88 8.25 6.40 1.16
CA ALA A 88 8.58 7.78 1.46
C ALA A 88 9.75 8.32 0.59
N PRO A 89 9.64 9.54 0.03
CA PRO A 89 10.76 10.24 -0.57
C PRO A 89 11.85 10.57 0.47
N ALA A 90 13.11 10.61 0.04
CA ALA A 90 14.24 10.87 0.94
C ALA A 90 14.18 12.26 1.60
N ASP A 91 13.61 13.26 0.94
CA ASP A 91 13.41 14.62 1.46
C ASP A 91 12.14 14.76 2.30
N HIS A 92 11.29 13.73 2.36
CA HIS A 92 10.07 13.68 3.15
C HIS A 92 10.01 12.37 3.96
N PRO A 93 10.90 12.19 4.96
CA PRO A 93 11.08 10.92 5.66
C PRO A 93 9.85 10.47 6.47
N HIS A 94 8.90 11.38 6.75
CA HIS A 94 7.64 11.06 7.43
C HIS A 94 6.54 10.57 6.47
N GLY A 95 6.79 10.61 5.16
CA GLY A 95 5.87 10.22 4.09
C GLY A 95 5.10 11.40 3.48
N ILE A 96 4.54 11.15 2.30
CA ILE A 96 3.65 12.06 1.56
C ILE A 96 2.48 11.26 0.98
N ASN A 97 1.46 11.95 0.47
CA ASN A 97 0.48 11.37 -0.45
C ASN A 97 0.96 11.64 -1.89
N PRO A 98 1.65 10.71 -2.55
CA PRO A 98 2.24 10.97 -3.86
C PRO A 98 1.17 11.06 -4.96
N THR A 99 1.48 11.81 -6.00
CA THR A 99 0.65 11.94 -7.19
C THR A 99 0.98 10.80 -8.16
N ILE A 100 -0.04 10.10 -8.65
CA ILE A 100 0.14 9.11 -9.72
C ILE A 100 0.48 9.86 -11.01
N GLN A 101 1.67 9.59 -11.57
CA GLN A 101 2.08 10.09 -12.88
C GLN A 101 1.52 9.21 -14.00
N SER A 102 1.60 7.89 -13.84
CA SER A 102 1.06 6.91 -14.78
C SER A 102 0.56 5.68 -14.02
N MET A 103 -0.47 5.03 -14.59
CA MET A 103 -1.00 3.77 -14.10
C MET A 103 -1.43 2.90 -15.29
N CYS A 104 -0.91 1.68 -15.36
CA CYS A 104 -1.17 0.74 -16.44
C CYS A 104 -1.60 -0.61 -15.86
N ARG A 105 -2.59 -1.25 -16.49
CA ARG A 105 -2.91 -2.64 -16.17
C ARG A 105 -1.81 -3.55 -16.72
N VAL A 106 -1.35 -4.47 -15.89
CA VAL A 106 -0.32 -5.47 -16.19
C VAL A 106 -0.80 -6.85 -15.74
N LYS A 107 -0.22 -7.90 -16.34
CA LYS A 107 -0.39 -9.27 -15.86
C LYS A 107 0.13 -9.38 -14.43
N CYS A 108 -0.59 -10.04 -13.54
CA CYS A 108 -0.14 -10.11 -12.15
C CYS A 108 1.14 -10.96 -12.01
N PRO A 109 2.18 -10.44 -11.32
CA PRO A 109 3.31 -11.26 -10.90
C PRO A 109 2.83 -12.44 -10.04
N LYS A 110 3.45 -13.60 -10.23
CA LYS A 110 3.09 -14.82 -9.52
C LYS A 110 3.27 -14.68 -8.00
N GLU A 111 4.25 -13.89 -7.58
CA GLU A 111 4.52 -13.57 -6.18
C GLU A 111 3.34 -12.86 -5.49
N MET A 112 2.50 -12.14 -6.24
CA MET A 112 1.29 -11.52 -5.68
C MET A 112 0.13 -12.50 -5.63
N THR A 113 -0.12 -13.22 -6.73
CA THR A 113 -1.25 -14.17 -6.79
C THR A 113 -1.05 -15.36 -5.85
N ASP A 114 0.19 -15.80 -5.62
CA ASP A 114 0.49 -16.85 -4.64
C ASP A 114 0.26 -16.39 -3.19
N ARG A 115 0.45 -15.09 -2.90
CA ARG A 115 0.19 -14.53 -1.56
C ARG A 115 -1.29 -14.34 -1.28
N THR A 116 -2.05 -13.94 -2.28
CA THR A 116 -3.47 -13.57 -2.12
C THR A 116 -4.40 -14.73 -2.44
N GLY A 117 -3.94 -15.71 -3.21
CA GLY A 117 -4.78 -16.78 -3.76
C GLY A 117 -5.76 -16.29 -4.83
N ILE A 118 -5.64 -15.04 -5.28
CA ILE A 118 -6.58 -14.41 -6.20
C ILE A 118 -5.90 -14.22 -7.56
N MET A 119 -6.51 -14.78 -8.60
CA MET A 119 -6.14 -14.57 -10.00
C MET A 119 -7.42 -14.31 -10.79
N ARG A 120 -7.40 -13.28 -11.64
CA ARG A 120 -8.56 -13.00 -12.50
C ARG A 120 -8.54 -13.95 -13.70
N HIS A 121 -9.72 -14.35 -14.18
CA HIS A 121 -9.85 -15.17 -15.38
C HIS A 121 -9.30 -14.51 -16.64
N ASP A 122 -9.28 -13.17 -16.69
CA ASP A 122 -8.75 -12.37 -17.80
C ASP A 122 -7.29 -11.92 -17.56
N ASP A 123 -6.56 -12.56 -16.63
CA ASP A 123 -5.14 -12.29 -16.37
C ASP A 123 -4.23 -13.18 -17.22
N ASP A 124 -4.37 -13.04 -18.54
CA ASP A 124 -3.64 -13.82 -19.56
C ASP A 124 -2.50 -13.01 -20.23
N ASP A 125 -1.89 -13.59 -21.26
CA ASP A 125 -0.76 -12.98 -22.00
C ASP A 125 -1.16 -11.79 -22.90
N SER A 126 -2.44 -11.40 -22.93
CA SER A 126 -2.87 -10.16 -23.59
C SER A 126 -2.48 -8.91 -22.79
N TRP A 127 -2.20 -9.05 -21.49
CA TRP A 127 -1.68 -7.97 -20.66
C TRP A 127 -0.15 -7.95 -20.67
N PRO A 128 0.48 -6.77 -20.70
CA PRO A 128 1.93 -6.66 -20.61
C PRO A 128 2.42 -7.24 -19.28
N ALA A 129 3.60 -7.85 -19.31
CA ALA A 129 4.30 -8.24 -18.09
C ALA A 129 4.66 -6.99 -17.28
N ALA A 130 4.56 -7.08 -15.95
CA ALA A 130 4.97 -6.00 -15.07
C ALA A 130 6.50 -5.81 -15.11
N ALA A 131 6.97 -4.57 -15.02
CA ALA A 131 8.39 -4.24 -14.98
C ALA A 131 9.05 -4.86 -13.74
N ARG A 132 10.19 -5.53 -13.92
CA ARG A 132 10.95 -6.13 -12.81
C ARG A 132 11.98 -5.17 -12.24
#